data_AF-A0A9Q0NRI2-F1
#
_entry.id   AF-A0A9Q0NRI2-F1
#
_cell.length_a   1.000
_cell.length_b   1.000
_cell.length_c   1.000
_cell.angle_alpha   90.00
_cell.angle_beta   90.00
_cell.angle_gamma   90.00
#
_symmetry.space_group_name_H-M   'P 1'
#
loop_
_entity.id
_entity.type
_entity.pdbx_description
1 polymer ?
#
loop_
_entity_poly.entity_id
_entity_poly.type
_entity_poly.pdbx_seq_one_letter_code
_entity_poly.pdbx_strand_id
1 'polypeptide(L)'
;MMCPTWRSIGEELPVQLNPRQSHVLVDGRRLHWLSLRGRYQVVRKLVSFDLADEPFREIPQPAGCDKFCRHRSQLVNIGGCLSAVVYHGCLRLEIWIMKEYGVKKSWTKEFNIGS
;
A
#
# COMPACT_ATOMS: atom_id res chain seq x y z
N MET A 1 -34.43 12.67 1.34
CA MET A 1 -32.96 12.62 1.36
C MET A 1 -32.59 11.83 2.61
N MET A 2 -32.15 10.58 2.49
CA MET A 2 -31.75 9.80 3.67
C MET A 2 -30.40 10.31 4.15
N CYS A 3 -30.27 10.60 5.45
CA CYS A 3 -28.98 10.86 6.05
C CYS A 3 -28.18 9.55 6.04
N PRO A 4 -26.90 9.55 5.61
CA PRO A 4 -26.08 8.37 5.67
C PRO A 4 -25.94 7.91 7.13
N THR A 5 -26.27 6.65 7.40
CA THR A 5 -26.09 6.03 8.71
C THR A 5 -24.72 5.36 8.78
N TRP A 6 -24.02 5.60 9.87
CA TRP A 6 -22.75 4.93 10.16
C TRP A 6 -23.01 3.50 10.64
N ARG A 7 -22.19 2.54 10.19
CA ARG A 7 -22.15 1.18 10.71
C ARG A 7 -20.72 0.75 11.02
N SER A 8 -20.57 -0.12 12.01
CA SER A 8 -19.30 -0.79 12.31
C SER A 8 -19.19 -2.08 11.49
N ILE A 9 -17.96 -2.44 11.10
CA ILE A 9 -17.66 -3.67 10.35
C ILE A 9 -17.18 -4.79 11.30
N GLY A 10 -16.98 -4.48 12.59
CA GLY A 10 -16.73 -5.47 13.64
C GLY A 10 -15.35 -6.13 13.63
N GLU A 11 -14.57 -6.01 12.55
CA GLU A 11 -13.21 -6.54 12.49
C GLU A 11 -12.18 -5.55 13.06
N GLU A 12 -11.39 -6.01 14.02
CA GLU A 12 -10.17 -5.33 14.41
C GLU A 12 -9.17 -5.36 13.25
N LEU A 13 -8.43 -4.28 13.07
CA LEU A 13 -7.42 -4.21 12.04
C LEU A 13 -6.35 -5.29 12.29
N PRO A 14 -6.04 -6.14 11.29
CA PRO A 14 -5.02 -7.18 11.46
C PRO A 14 -3.61 -6.60 11.66
N VAL A 15 -3.44 -5.30 11.38
CA VAL A 15 -2.20 -4.55 11.54
C VAL A 15 -2.51 -3.12 12.01
N GLN A 16 -1.62 -2.55 12.83
CA GLN A 16 -1.66 -1.11 13.08
C GLN A 16 -1.32 -0.38 11.78
N LEU A 17 -2.17 0.55 11.34
CA LEU A 17 -1.94 1.35 10.13
C LEU A 17 -1.06 2.57 10.47
N ASN A 18 -0.27 3.05 9.51
CA ASN A 18 0.50 4.28 9.69
C ASN A 18 -0.39 5.51 9.39
N PRO A 19 -0.79 6.31 10.39
CA PRO A 19 -1.70 7.44 10.18
C PRO A 19 -1.08 8.58 9.38
N ARG A 20 0.25 8.59 9.21
CA ARG A 20 0.98 9.63 8.45
C ARG A 20 1.06 9.34 6.95
N GLN A 21 0.41 8.29 6.47
CA GLN A 21 0.47 7.90 5.06
C GLN A 21 -0.90 7.93 4.41
N SER A 22 -0.92 8.45 3.19
CA SER A 22 -2.12 8.47 2.37
C SER A 22 -2.57 7.05 2.04
N HIS A 23 -3.88 6.85 2.08
CA HIS A 23 -4.51 5.67 1.53
C HIS A 23 -4.58 5.79 0.01
N VAL A 24 -4.63 4.65 -0.67
CA VAL A 24 -4.80 4.60 -2.13
C VAL A 24 -5.98 3.74 -2.51
N LEU A 25 -6.88 4.30 -3.32
CA LEU A 25 -7.98 3.57 -3.95
C LEU A 25 -7.54 3.04 -5.31
N VAL A 26 -7.76 1.75 -5.56
CA VAL A 26 -7.49 1.05 -6.82
C VAL A 26 -8.81 0.44 -7.31
N ASP A 27 -9.06 0.52 -8.61
CA ASP A 27 -10.30 0.07 -9.27
C ASP A 27 -11.60 0.62 -8.67
N GLY A 28 -11.55 1.78 -8.00
CA GLY A 28 -12.70 2.37 -7.31
C GLY A 28 -13.24 1.54 -6.13
N ARG A 29 -12.55 0.47 -5.75
CA ARG A 29 -13.09 -0.55 -4.83
C ARG A 29 -12.16 -0.89 -3.67
N ARG A 30 -10.85 -0.91 -3.90
CA ARG A 30 -9.89 -1.42 -2.93
C ARG A 30 -9.03 -0.31 -2.37
N LEU A 31 -9.18 -0.05 -1.08
CA LEU A 31 -8.34 0.89 -0.36
C LEU A 31 -7.08 0.19 0.13
N HIS A 32 -5.94 0.88 0.13
CA HIS A 32 -4.65 0.32 0.51
C HIS A 32 -3.91 1.21 1.50
N TRP A 33 -3.21 0.56 2.42
CA TRP A 33 -2.38 1.21 3.43
C TRP A 33 -1.09 0.42 3.66
N LEU A 34 -0.10 1.12 4.21
CA LEU A 34 1.06 0.48 4.80
C LEU A 34 0.92 0.45 6.31
N SER A 35 1.19 -0.70 6.91
CA SER A 35 1.20 -0.85 8.36
C SER A 35 2.24 0.05 9.01
N LEU A 36 2.08 0.34 10.31
CA LEU A 36 3.15 0.83 11.14
C LEU A 36 4.25 -0.24 11.24
N ARG A 37 5.50 0.19 11.33
CA ARG A 37 6.59 -0.71 11.68
C ARG A 37 6.58 -0.92 13.20
N GLY A 38 6.26 -2.12 13.66
CA GLY A 38 6.37 -2.50 15.07
C GLY A 38 7.84 -2.62 15.51
N ARG A 39 8.10 -2.54 16.82
CA ARG A 39 9.47 -2.61 17.39
C ARG A 39 10.23 -3.88 16.98
N TYR A 40 9.51 -4.99 16.79
CA TYR A 40 10.05 -6.29 16.41
C TYR A 40 9.80 -6.65 14.94
N GLN A 41 9.06 -5.81 14.20
CA GLN A 41 8.76 -6.05 12.80
C GLN A 41 9.89 -5.48 11.93
N VAL A 42 10.55 -6.37 11.19
CA VAL A 42 11.62 -5.99 10.27
C VAL A 42 11.07 -5.20 9.09
N VAL A 43 9.83 -5.49 8.70
CA VAL A 43 9.17 -4.95 7.51
C VAL A 43 7.73 -4.49 7.77
N ARG A 44 7.32 -3.41 7.13
CA ARG A 44 5.92 -2.96 7.08
C ARG A 44 5.13 -3.91 6.19
N LYS A 45 3.84 -4.08 6.46
CA LYS A 45 2.91 -4.85 5.62
C LYS A 45 2.12 -3.91 4.71
N LEU A 46 1.83 -4.36 3.50
CA LEU A 46 0.88 -3.70 2.60
C LEU A 46 -0.46 -4.42 2.75
N VAL A 47 -1.50 -3.68 3.10
CA VAL A 47 -2.83 -4.23 3.35
C VAL A 47 -3.87 -3.52 2.50
N SER A 48 -4.88 -4.26 2.08
CA SER A 48 -6.05 -3.74 1.38
C SER A 48 -7.33 -3.96 2.18
N PHE A 49 -8.30 -3.08 1.98
CA PHE A 49 -9.69 -3.26 2.39
C PHE A 49 -10.57 -3.16 1.14
N ASP A 50 -11.38 -4.18 0.88
CA ASP A 50 -12.28 -4.22 -0.26
C ASP A 50 -13.65 -3.65 0.15
N LEU A 51 -14.09 -2.55 -0.46
CA LEU A 51 -15.33 -1.86 -0.06
C LEU A 51 -16.61 -2.66 -0.34
N ALA A 52 -16.55 -3.69 -1.19
CA ALA A 52 -17.73 -4.50 -1.52
C ALA A 52 -17.82 -5.77 -0.68
N ASP A 53 -16.68 -6.44 -0.47
CA ASP A 53 -16.65 -7.68 0.32
C ASP A 53 -16.40 -7.41 1.81
N GLU A 54 -15.77 -6.27 2.14
CA GLU A 54 -15.34 -5.83 3.47
C GLU A 54 -14.25 -6.63 4.23
N PRO A 55 -13.42 -7.52 3.64
CA PRO A 55 -12.28 -8.11 4.35
C PRO A 55 -11.02 -7.25 4.21
N PHE A 56 -10.19 -7.32 5.24
CA PHE A 56 -8.78 -6.96 5.13
C PHE A 56 -7.98 -8.09 4.49
N ARG A 57 -7.11 -7.75 3.55
CA ARG A 57 -6.19 -8.70 2.89
C ARG A 57 -4.78 -8.16 2.91
N GLU A 58 -3.80 -9.03 3.18
CA GLU A 58 -2.39 -8.68 2.96
C GLU A 58 -2.06 -8.80 1.48
N ILE A 59 -1.40 -7.78 0.93
CA ILE A 59 -1.05 -7.71 -0.49
C ILE A 59 0.47 -7.90 -0.62
N PRO A 60 0.91 -8.72 -1.60
CA PRO A 60 2.34 -8.96 -1.77
C PRO A 60 3.09 -7.70 -2.17
N GLN A 61 4.28 -7.56 -1.61
CA GLN A 61 5.19 -6.45 -1.87
C GLN A 61 6.14 -6.75 -3.05
N PRO A 62 6.69 -5.71 -3.71
CA PRO A 62 7.67 -5.90 -4.79
C PRO A 62 8.87 -6.75 -4.34
N ALA A 63 9.26 -7.72 -5.18
CA ALA A 63 10.41 -8.58 -4.92
C ALA A 63 11.73 -7.79 -4.98
N GLY A 64 12.71 -8.16 -4.15
CA GLY A 64 13.98 -7.43 -4.04
C GLY A 64 13.87 -6.10 -3.29
N CYS A 65 12.68 -5.81 -2.73
CA CYS A 65 12.37 -4.58 -2.04
C CYS A 65 12.25 -4.81 -0.52
N ASP A 66 13.18 -5.57 0.08
CA ASP A 66 13.40 -5.57 1.55
C ASP A 66 13.56 -4.13 2.10
N LYS A 67 13.92 -3.22 1.19
CA LYS A 67 14.03 -1.77 1.26
C LYS A 67 12.69 -1.02 1.29
N PHE A 68 11.66 -1.48 0.59
CA PHE A 68 10.30 -0.90 0.59
C PHE A 68 9.74 -0.71 2.01
N CYS A 69 10.14 -1.64 2.87
CA CYS A 69 9.66 -1.81 4.21
C CYS A 69 10.57 -1.18 5.27
N ARG A 70 11.79 -0.81 4.88
CA ARG A 70 12.79 -0.12 5.72
C ARG A 70 12.85 1.38 5.45
N HIS A 71 12.61 1.81 4.21
CA HIS A 71 12.68 3.21 3.82
C HIS A 71 11.34 3.94 3.94
N ARG A 72 11.38 5.27 3.86
CA ARG A 72 10.18 6.09 3.65
C ARG A 72 9.61 5.65 2.29
N SER A 73 8.43 5.07 2.29
CA SER A 73 7.72 4.64 1.08
C SER A 73 6.30 5.18 1.10
N GLN A 74 5.74 5.52 -0.05
CA GLN A 74 4.36 5.98 -0.18
C GLN A 74 3.65 5.13 -1.22
N LEU A 75 2.38 4.85 -0.97
CA LEU A 75 1.50 4.26 -1.97
C LEU A 75 0.90 5.37 -2.81
N VAL A 76 0.79 5.11 -4.12
CA VAL A 76 0.10 5.98 -5.06
C VAL A 76 -0.68 5.14 -6.07
N ASN A 77 -1.68 5.73 -6.73
CA ASN A 77 -2.32 5.14 -7.90
C ASN A 77 -1.72 5.81 -9.14
N ILE A 78 -1.12 5.01 -10.03
CA ILE A 78 -0.59 5.49 -11.31
C ILE A 78 -1.28 4.68 -12.41
N GLY A 79 -2.05 5.37 -13.26
CA GLY A 79 -2.73 4.72 -14.39
C GLY A 79 -3.69 3.61 -13.98
N GLY A 80 -4.35 3.72 -12.83
CA GLY A 80 -5.24 2.69 -12.29
C GLY A 80 -4.53 1.58 -11.52
N CYS A 81 -3.19 1.52 -11.54
CA CYS A 81 -2.44 0.45 -10.91
C CYS A 81 -1.98 0.83 -9.49
N LEU A 82 -2.03 -0.15 -8.57
CA LEU A 82 -1.38 -0.01 -7.27
C LEU A 82 0.12 0.20 -7.48
N SER A 83 0.60 1.34 -7.04
CA SER A 83 1.98 1.76 -7.28
C SER A 83 2.60 2.27 -6.00
N ALA A 84 3.91 2.35 -6.01
CA ALA A 84 4.64 2.74 -4.83
C ALA A 84 5.94 3.46 -5.11
N VAL A 85 6.14 4.52 -4.34
CA VAL A 85 7.29 5.40 -4.39
C VAL A 85 8.19 5.05 -3.22
N VAL A 86 9.43 4.65 -3.50
CA VAL A 86 10.43 4.29 -2.50
C VAL A 86 11.53 5.32 -2.51
N TYR A 87 11.73 6.02 -1.39
CA TYR A 87 12.75 7.05 -1.27
C TYR A 87 14.07 6.46 -0.78
N HIS A 88 15.15 6.72 -1.52
CA HIS A 88 16.53 6.38 -1.16
C HIS A 88 17.28 7.66 -0.80
N GLY A 89 17.24 8.03 0.48
CA GLY A 89 17.73 9.33 0.94
C GLY A 89 16.79 10.47 0.53
N CYS A 90 17.34 11.65 0.26
CA CYS A 90 16.56 12.84 -0.09
C CYS A 90 16.46 13.12 -1.60
N LEU A 91 17.33 12.50 -2.40
CA LEU A 91 17.52 12.89 -3.82
C LEU A 91 17.18 11.79 -4.82
N ARG A 92 16.98 10.55 -4.35
CA ARG A 92 16.67 9.42 -5.21
C ARG A 92 15.37 8.77 -4.79
N LEU A 93 14.56 8.38 -5.78
CA LEU A 93 13.40 7.55 -5.57
C LEU A 93 13.21 6.55 -6.71
N GLU A 94 12.59 5.43 -6.37
CA GLU A 94 12.18 4.41 -7.33
C GLU A 94 10.66 4.29 -7.32
N ILE A 95 10.06 4.15 -8.49
CA ILE A 95 8.62 3.94 -8.64
C ILE A 95 8.38 2.53 -9.16
N TRP A 96 7.61 1.78 -8.38
CA TRP A 96 7.20 0.42 -8.67
C TRP A 96 5.71 0.38 -8.98
N ILE A 97 5.33 -0.37 -10.01
CA ILE A 97 3.93 -0.52 -10.44
C ILE A 97 3.57 -2.01 -10.42
N MET A 98 2.47 -2.36 -9.76
CA MET A 98 1.87 -3.69 -9.79
C MET A 98 1.03 -3.81 -11.07
N LYS A 99 1.60 -4.40 -12.13
CA LYS A 99 0.93 -4.52 -13.44
C LYS A 99 -0.29 -5.43 -13.41
N GLU A 100 -0.28 -6.42 -12.52
CA GLU A 100 -1.39 -7.33 -12.27
C GLU A 100 -1.68 -7.38 -10.78
N TYR A 101 -2.89 -6.98 -10.40
CA TYR A 101 -3.28 -6.79 -9.01
C TYR A 101 -3.12 -8.07 -8.19
N GLY A 102 -2.51 -7.96 -7.01
CA GLY A 102 -2.31 -9.09 -6.09
C GLY A 102 -1.21 -10.08 -6.52
N VAL A 103 -0.57 -9.91 -7.68
CA VAL A 103 0.48 -10.82 -8.16
C VAL A 103 1.87 -10.29 -7.82
N LYS A 104 2.58 -10.96 -6.91
CA LYS A 104 3.91 -10.52 -6.44
C LYS A 104 4.93 -10.28 -7.58
N LYS A 105 4.92 -11.14 -8.59
CA LYS A 105 5.87 -11.06 -9.72
C LYS A 105 5.54 -9.95 -10.72
N SER A 106 4.34 -9.38 -10.66
CA SER A 106 3.90 -8.33 -11.60
C SER A 106 4.43 -6.94 -11.22
N TRP A 107 4.96 -6.80 -10.01
CA TRP A 107 5.65 -5.59 -9.59
C TRP A 107 6.86 -5.34 -10.48
N THR A 108 6.82 -4.23 -11.21
CA THR A 108 7.89 -3.80 -12.11
C THR A 108 8.38 -2.43 -11.68
N LYS A 109 9.70 -2.25 -11.65
CA LYS A 109 10.32 -0.94 -11.44
C LYS A 109 10.29 -0.19 -12.77
N GLU A 110 9.43 0.81 -12.85
CA GLU A 110 9.20 1.58 -14.08
C GLU A 110 10.06 2.84 -14.14
N PHE A 111 10.33 3.44 -12.97
CA PHE A 111 11.11 4.67 -12.89
C PHE A 111 12.17 4.60 -11.79
N ASN A 112 13.33 5.19 -12.09
CA ASN A 112 14.38 5.48 -11.13
C ASN A 112 14.78 6.94 -11.35
N ILE A 113 14.43 7.79 -10.38
CA ILE A 113 14.54 9.25 -10.48
C ILE A 113 15.55 9.72 -9.45
N GLY A 114 16.52 10.52 -9.90
CA GLY A 114 17.67 10.92 -9.08
C GLY A 114 18.86 10.00 -9.28
N SER A 115 20.04 10.60 -9.37
CA SER A 115 21.34 9.95 -9.62
C SER A 115 21.82 9.12 -8.44
#